data_AF-A0A4C2ELB9-F1
#
_entry.id   AF-A0A4C2ELB9-F1
#
_cell.length_a   1.000
_cell.length_b   1.000
_cell.length_c   1.000
_cell.angle_alpha   90.00
_cell.angle_beta   90.00
_cell.angle_gamma   90.00
#
_symmetry.space_group_name_H-M   'P 1'
#
loop_
_entity.id
_entity.type
_entity.pdbx_description
1 polymer ?
#
loop_
_entity_poly.entity_id
_entity_poly.type
_entity_poly.pdbx_seq_one_letter_code
_entity_poly.pdbx_strand_id
1 'polypeptide(L)'
;MTQISRFTGEIVPIAQRVTGDGDESAAPGSGGGFADYALVSLHCLRIYLDTPYRMTIDLLKEMPQITGEIGLETADLPSPSTLCKAFDRISMSVCRVLLRQSAQLHDPSKHAAIDATFYERSAASRHYCQRISYRVQKLSHETRRYRDASCP
;
A
#
# COMPACT_ATOMS: atom_id res chain seq x y z
N MET A 1 6.29 5.98 22.81
CA MET A 1 5.71 6.13 21.46
C MET A 1 5.07 4.81 21.06
N THR A 2 3.84 4.85 20.56
CA THR A 2 3.13 3.68 20.04
C THR A 2 3.63 3.33 18.64
N GLN A 3 3.47 2.08 18.20
CA GLN A 3 3.91 1.65 16.86
C GLN A 3 3.28 2.47 15.72
N ILE A 4 2.04 2.94 15.93
CA ILE A 4 1.29 3.78 14.98
C ILE A 4 1.94 5.16 14.80
N SER A 5 2.37 5.81 15.88
CA SER A 5 3.08 7.11 15.82
C SER A 5 4.41 6.97 15.09
N ARG A 6 5.20 5.92 15.38
CA ARG A 6 6.44 5.66 14.63
C ARG A 6 6.18 5.45 13.14
N PHE A 7 5.17 4.66 12.79
CA PHE A 7 4.79 4.43 11.40
C PHE A 7 4.34 5.73 10.71
N THR A 8 3.58 6.57 11.41
CA THR A 8 3.07 7.84 10.89
C THR A 8 4.22 8.83 10.65
N GLY A 9 5.14 8.96 11.60
CA GLY A 9 6.36 9.75 11.43
C GLY A 9 7.28 9.27 10.29
N GLU A 10 7.27 7.97 9.95
CA GLU A 10 8.01 7.43 8.81
C GLU A 10 7.30 7.69 7.47
N ILE A 11 5.97 7.53 7.40
CA ILE A 11 5.23 7.58 6.13
C ILE A 11 5.01 9.01 5.60
N VAL A 12 4.84 10.00 6.48
CA VAL A 12 4.65 11.42 6.07
C VAL A 12 5.81 11.93 5.19
N PRO A 13 7.10 11.81 5.57
CA PRO A 13 8.20 12.27 4.72
C PRO A 13 8.39 11.42 3.46
N ILE A 14 7.92 10.16 3.46
CA ILE A 14 7.85 9.35 2.24
C ILE A 14 6.79 9.93 1.30
N ALA A 15 5.59 10.20 1.81
CA ALA A 15 4.47 10.71 1.04
C ALA A 15 4.81 12.07 0.41
N GLN A 16 5.36 13.01 1.19
CA GLN A 16 5.78 14.32 0.70
C GLN A 16 6.80 14.24 -0.46
N ARG A 17 7.80 13.34 -0.35
CA ARG A 17 8.78 13.13 -1.42
C ARG A 17 8.19 12.54 -2.69
N VAL A 18 7.13 11.73 -2.55
CA VAL A 18 6.52 11.00 -3.66
C VAL A 18 5.47 11.85 -4.37
N THR A 19 4.76 12.71 -3.65
CA THR A 19 3.78 13.63 -4.24
C THR A 19 4.41 14.93 -4.72
N GLY A 20 5.51 15.37 -4.10
CA GLY A 20 6.20 16.62 -4.42
C GLY A 20 5.73 17.82 -3.59
N ASP A 21 4.87 17.59 -2.59
CA ASP A 21 4.16 18.62 -1.83
C ASP A 21 4.92 19.09 -0.57
N GLY A 22 6.25 19.18 -0.65
CA GLY A 22 7.10 19.40 0.55
C GLY A 22 6.74 20.62 1.41
N ASP A 23 6.08 21.62 0.82
CA ASP A 23 5.68 22.88 1.48
C ASP A 23 4.15 23.12 1.48
N GLU A 24 3.33 22.19 0.99
CA GLU A 24 1.87 22.39 1.01
C GLU A 24 1.27 22.09 2.38
N SER A 25 0.24 22.85 2.76
CA SER A 25 -0.50 22.58 3.99
C SER A 25 -1.39 21.34 3.82
N ALA A 26 -1.40 20.44 4.80
CA ALA A 26 -2.16 19.19 4.74
C ALA A 26 -3.67 19.42 4.56
N ALA A 27 -4.19 20.45 5.24
CA ALA A 27 -5.60 20.82 5.23
C ALA A 27 -5.82 22.05 4.34
N PRO A 28 -6.99 22.14 3.68
CA PRO A 28 -7.32 23.30 2.87
C PRO A 28 -7.65 24.51 3.74
N GLY A 29 -6.84 25.56 3.67
CA GLY A 29 -7.04 26.77 4.48
C GLY A 29 -8.31 27.58 4.16
N SER A 30 -8.79 27.56 2.90
CA SER A 30 -10.05 28.22 2.48
C SER A 30 -10.42 27.81 1.05
N GLY A 31 -11.08 26.67 0.87
CA GLY A 31 -11.65 26.24 -0.42
C GLY A 31 -10.73 25.43 -1.35
N GLY A 32 -9.54 25.03 -0.88
CA GLY A 32 -8.64 24.12 -1.59
C GLY A 32 -8.98 22.64 -1.41
N GLY A 33 -8.32 21.76 -2.17
CA GLY A 33 -8.27 20.32 -1.88
C GLY A 33 -7.29 20.00 -0.76
N PHE A 34 -7.37 18.79 -0.19
CA PHE A 34 -6.31 18.28 0.68
C PHE A 34 -5.02 18.08 -0.12
N ALA A 35 -3.87 18.27 0.52
CA ALA A 35 -2.59 17.94 -0.09
C ALA A 35 -2.51 16.43 -0.38
N ASP A 36 -1.87 16.06 -1.50
CA ASP A 36 -1.81 14.67 -1.93
C ASP A 36 -1.03 13.83 -0.92
N TYR A 37 0.03 14.38 -0.30
CA TYR A 37 0.78 13.67 0.73
C TYR A 37 -0.09 13.29 1.93
N ALA A 38 -1.01 14.16 2.36
CA ALA A 38 -1.88 13.91 3.49
C ALA A 38 -2.86 12.76 3.18
N LEU A 39 -3.43 12.75 1.97
CA LEU A 39 -4.31 11.68 1.49
C LEU A 39 -3.57 10.34 1.36
N VAL A 40 -2.33 10.36 0.86
CA VAL A 40 -1.47 9.17 0.78
C VAL A 40 -1.15 8.64 2.18
N SER A 41 -0.75 9.50 3.13
CA SER A 41 -0.46 9.11 4.51
C SER A 41 -1.66 8.48 5.20
N LEU A 42 -2.85 9.07 5.06
CA LEU A 42 -4.09 8.50 5.60
C LEU A 42 -4.42 7.14 4.97
N HIS A 43 -4.18 6.97 3.68
CA HIS A 43 -4.40 5.68 3.02
C HIS A 43 -3.43 4.61 3.51
N CYS A 44 -2.16 4.95 3.70
CA CYS A 44 -1.17 4.05 4.29
C CYS A 44 -1.55 3.65 5.71
N LEU A 45 -2.05 4.59 6.52
CA LEU A 45 -2.52 4.32 7.87
C LEU A 45 -3.73 3.38 7.87
N ARG A 46 -4.67 3.57 6.93
CA ARG A 46 -5.81 2.67 6.72
C ARG A 46 -5.35 1.23 6.46
N ILE A 47 -4.36 1.05 5.58
CA ILE A 47 -3.79 -0.28 5.27
C ILE A 47 -3.10 -0.85 6.51
N TYR A 48 -2.32 -0.04 7.23
CA TYR A 48 -1.61 -0.46 8.44
C TYR A 48 -2.57 -0.93 9.54
N LEU A 49 -3.69 -0.24 9.71
CA LEU A 49 -4.73 -0.59 10.69
C LEU A 49 -5.71 -1.66 10.19
N ASP A 50 -5.65 -2.03 8.91
CA ASP A 50 -6.58 -2.94 8.23
C ASP A 50 -8.07 -2.62 8.49
N THR A 51 -8.41 -1.33 8.40
CA THR A 51 -9.77 -0.83 8.69
C THR A 51 -10.48 -0.29 7.45
N PRO A 52 -11.82 -0.31 7.43
CA PRO A 52 -12.59 0.38 6.40
C PRO A 52 -12.46 1.91 6.56
N TYR A 53 -12.59 2.65 5.46
CA TYR A 53 -12.41 4.11 5.42
C TYR A 53 -13.16 4.90 6.50
N ARG A 54 -14.38 4.48 6.84
CA ARG A 54 -15.17 5.12 7.91
C ARG A 54 -14.49 4.96 9.27
N MET A 55 -14.16 3.73 9.61
CA MET A 55 -13.53 3.38 10.88
C MET A 55 -12.16 4.04 11.02
N THR A 56 -11.39 4.15 9.94
CA THR A 56 -10.08 4.84 9.97
C THR A 56 -10.24 6.31 10.36
N ILE A 57 -11.21 7.02 9.77
CA ILE A 57 -11.46 8.43 10.10
C ILE A 57 -11.98 8.57 11.54
N ASP A 58 -12.86 7.68 11.97
CA ASP A 58 -13.38 7.69 13.34
C ASP A 58 -12.27 7.43 14.37
N LEU A 59 -11.36 6.48 14.10
CA LEU A 59 -10.18 6.23 14.94
C LEU A 59 -9.23 7.45 14.99
N LEU A 60 -9.04 8.12 13.86
CA LEU A 60 -8.19 9.31 13.78
C LEU A 60 -8.75 10.52 14.54
N LYS A 61 -10.08 10.64 14.64
CA LYS A 61 -10.72 11.66 15.49
C LYS A 61 -10.38 11.45 16.97
N GLU A 62 -10.33 10.20 17.41
CA GLU A 62 -9.97 9.83 18.79
C GLU A 62 -8.45 9.89 19.05
N MET A 63 -7.64 10.06 17.99
CA MET A 63 -6.17 10.05 18.06
C MET A 63 -5.56 11.36 17.50
N PRO A 64 -5.80 12.52 18.13
CA PRO A 64 -5.36 13.82 17.61
C PRO A 64 -3.84 13.95 17.46
N GLN A 65 -3.06 13.20 18.24
CA GLN A 65 -1.60 13.19 18.14
C GLN A 65 -1.13 12.66 16.78
N ILE A 66 -1.75 11.57 16.29
CA ILE A 66 -1.41 10.97 14.99
C ILE A 66 -1.88 11.87 13.85
N THR A 67 -3.06 12.45 13.99
CA THR A 67 -3.62 13.39 13.00
C THR A 67 -2.73 14.65 12.88
N GLY A 68 -2.23 15.14 14.02
CA GLY A 68 -1.28 16.25 14.07
C GLY A 68 0.09 15.94 13.45
N GLU A 69 0.59 14.70 13.55
CA GLU A 69 1.82 14.29 12.86
C GLU A 69 1.71 14.38 11.33
N ILE A 70 0.50 14.21 10.78
CA ILE A 70 0.21 14.38 9.34
C ILE A 70 0.05 15.87 8.97
N GLY A 71 -0.11 16.74 9.97
CA GLY A 71 -0.40 18.17 9.80
C GLY A 71 -1.89 18.47 9.63
N LEU A 72 -2.77 17.54 10.01
CA LEU A 72 -4.22 17.71 9.98
C LEU A 72 -4.76 18.06 11.38
N GLU A 73 -5.80 18.87 11.44
CA GLU A 73 -6.61 19.01 12.65
C GLU A 73 -7.75 17.98 12.67
N THR A 74 -8.23 17.63 13.87
CA THR A 74 -9.38 16.71 14.01
C THR A 74 -10.67 17.28 13.42
N ALA A 75 -10.78 18.61 13.35
CA ALA A 75 -11.88 19.31 12.69
C ALA A 75 -11.83 19.22 11.17
N ASP A 76 -10.62 19.10 10.60
CA ASP A 76 -10.36 19.13 9.15
C ASP A 76 -10.17 17.73 8.55
N LEU A 77 -10.56 16.67 9.25
CA LEU A 77 -10.45 15.31 8.73
C LEU A 77 -11.33 15.12 7.48
N PRO A 78 -10.78 14.55 6.38
CA PRO A 78 -11.55 14.34 5.17
C PRO A 78 -12.71 13.37 5.41
N SER A 79 -13.81 13.58 4.69
CA SER A 79 -14.89 12.60 4.70
C SER A 79 -14.41 11.26 4.11
N PRO A 80 -14.94 10.12 4.57
CA PRO A 80 -14.53 8.80 4.04
C PRO A 80 -14.68 8.66 2.53
N SER A 81 -15.67 9.34 1.93
CA SER A 81 -15.87 9.36 0.48
C SER A 81 -14.85 10.24 -0.24
N THR A 82 -14.40 11.33 0.38
CA THR A 82 -13.27 12.14 -0.11
C THR A 82 -12.00 11.30 -0.16
N LEU A 83 -11.72 10.53 0.88
CA LEU A 83 -10.53 9.67 0.93
C LEU A 83 -10.58 8.55 -0.12
N CYS A 84 -11.76 7.96 -0.34
CA CYS A 84 -11.97 6.98 -1.40
C CYS A 84 -11.70 7.58 -2.80
N LYS A 85 -12.30 8.74 -3.10
CA LYS A 85 -12.08 9.44 -4.38
C LYS A 85 -10.66 9.94 -4.56
N ALA A 86 -10.01 10.35 -3.49
CA ALA A 86 -8.61 10.73 -3.49
C ALA A 86 -7.74 9.54 -3.90
N PHE A 87 -7.97 8.37 -3.30
CA PHE A 87 -7.24 7.16 -3.66
C PHE A 87 -7.40 6.79 -5.14
N ASP A 88 -8.60 6.92 -5.70
CA ASP A 88 -8.84 6.69 -7.13
C ASP A 88 -8.08 7.67 -8.05
N ARG A 89 -7.74 8.86 -7.54
CA ARG A 89 -6.96 9.88 -8.26
C ARG A 89 -5.45 9.69 -8.13
N ILE A 90 -4.99 8.94 -7.12
CA ILE A 90 -3.57 8.70 -6.90
C ILE A 90 -2.99 8.02 -8.16
N SER A 91 -1.95 8.63 -8.71
CA SER A 91 -1.28 8.08 -9.89
C SER A 91 -0.68 6.70 -9.58
N MET A 92 -0.72 5.79 -10.57
CA MET A 92 -0.15 4.45 -10.43
C MET A 92 1.35 4.46 -10.07
N SER A 93 2.08 5.53 -10.38
CA SER A 93 3.47 5.71 -9.95
C SER A 93 3.60 5.81 -8.44
N VAL A 94 2.73 6.57 -7.77
CA VAL A 94 2.72 6.69 -6.30
C VAL A 94 2.40 5.34 -5.67
N CYS A 95 1.37 4.66 -6.17
CA CYS A 95 1.01 3.30 -5.72
C CYS A 95 2.18 2.31 -5.89
N ARG A 96 2.91 2.36 -7.01
CA ARG A 96 4.10 1.51 -7.22
C ARG A 96 5.22 1.80 -6.24
N VAL A 97 5.46 3.07 -5.91
CA VAL A 97 6.50 3.44 -4.94
C VAL A 97 6.13 2.94 -3.55
N LEU A 98 4.87 3.13 -3.13
CA LEU A 98 4.36 2.62 -1.86
C LEU A 98 4.50 1.09 -1.79
N LEU A 99 4.05 0.37 -2.83
CA LEU A 99 4.19 -1.09 -2.91
C LEU A 99 5.66 -1.54 -2.85
N ARG A 100 6.56 -0.84 -3.54
CA ARG A 100 7.99 -1.15 -3.52
C ARG A 100 8.58 -0.94 -2.13
N GLN A 101 8.19 0.10 -1.42
CA GLN A 101 8.65 0.36 -0.06
C GLN A 101 8.06 -0.64 0.94
N SER A 102 6.77 -0.99 0.82
CA SER A 102 6.17 -2.06 1.62
C SER A 102 6.88 -3.40 1.40
N ALA A 103 7.25 -3.72 0.15
CA ALA A 103 8.01 -4.91 -0.18
C ALA A 103 9.47 -4.89 0.33
N GLN A 104 10.05 -3.71 0.57
CA GLN A 104 11.37 -3.57 1.19
C GLN A 104 11.32 -3.62 2.71
N LEU A 105 10.21 -3.16 3.30
CA LEU A 105 9.95 -3.20 4.75
C LEU A 105 9.54 -4.60 5.22
N HIS A 106 8.87 -5.38 4.36
CA HIS A 106 8.64 -6.79 4.59
C HIS A 106 9.89 -7.58 4.22
N ASP A 107 10.52 -8.23 5.21
CA ASP A 107 11.43 -9.34 4.94
C ASP A 107 10.61 -10.39 4.17
N PRO A 108 10.94 -10.70 2.90
CA PRO A 108 10.20 -11.70 2.15
C PRO A 108 10.43 -13.02 2.88
N SER A 109 9.46 -13.39 3.72
CA SER A 109 9.43 -14.72 4.30
C SER A 109 9.61 -15.73 3.17
N LYS A 110 10.14 -16.91 3.48
CA LYS A 110 10.39 -18.01 2.52
C LYS A 110 9.17 -18.36 1.64
N HIS A 111 7.98 -17.87 2.01
CA HIS A 111 6.76 -17.87 1.22
C HIS A 111 6.59 -16.52 0.52
N ALA A 112 7.02 -16.45 -0.74
CA ALA A 112 6.59 -15.36 -1.62
C ALA A 112 5.07 -15.47 -1.82
N ALA A 113 4.34 -14.41 -1.47
CA ALA A 113 2.93 -14.32 -1.81
C ALA A 113 2.80 -14.22 -3.34
N ILE A 114 2.43 -15.33 -3.95
CA ILE A 114 2.00 -15.37 -5.35
C ILE A 114 0.60 -14.75 -5.37
N ASP A 115 0.40 -13.73 -6.21
CA ASP A 115 -0.90 -13.08 -6.40
C ASP A 115 -2.02 -14.13 -6.55
N ALA A 116 -3.13 -13.94 -5.84
CA ALA A 116 -4.27 -14.84 -5.86
C ALA A 116 -5.03 -14.81 -7.19
N THR A 117 -4.62 -13.94 -8.13
CA THR A 117 -4.84 -14.25 -9.54
C THR A 117 -3.95 -15.43 -9.91
N PHE A 118 -4.49 -16.64 -9.70
CA PHE A 118 -4.02 -17.86 -10.34
C PHE A 118 -4.24 -17.71 -11.86
N TYR A 119 -3.51 -16.79 -12.48
CA TYR A 119 -3.11 -16.96 -13.87
C TYR A 119 -2.00 -18.01 -13.81
N GLU A 120 -2.41 -19.28 -13.78
CA GLU A 120 -1.55 -20.29 -14.38
C GLU A 120 -1.27 -19.73 -15.78
N ARG A 121 -0.07 -19.17 -15.99
CA ARG A 121 0.40 -18.90 -17.34
C ARG A 121 0.51 -20.28 -17.96
N SER A 122 -0.62 -20.79 -18.43
CA SER A 122 -0.71 -21.96 -19.29
C SER A 122 0.43 -21.78 -20.28
N ALA A 123 1.32 -22.77 -20.34
CA ALA A 123 2.54 -22.65 -21.11
C ALA A 123 2.14 -22.17 -22.51
N ALA A 124 2.50 -20.92 -22.84
CA ALA A 124 2.12 -20.33 -24.12
C ALA A 124 2.55 -21.30 -25.21
N SER A 125 1.67 -21.55 -26.18
CA SER A 125 1.91 -22.60 -27.17
C SER A 125 3.28 -22.43 -27.82
N ARG A 126 3.97 -23.54 -28.11
CA ARG A 126 5.32 -23.51 -28.68
C ARG A 126 5.37 -22.61 -29.93
N HIS A 127 4.31 -22.67 -30.74
CA HIS A 127 4.14 -21.85 -31.93
C HIS A 127 4.08 -20.34 -31.61
N TYR A 128 3.31 -19.93 -30.60
CA TYR A 128 3.24 -18.54 -30.17
C TYR A 128 4.59 -18.05 -29.64
N CYS A 129 5.23 -18.81 -28.75
CA CYS A 129 6.55 -18.48 -28.20
C CYS A 129 7.61 -18.28 -29.29
N GLN A 130 7.57 -19.11 -30.34
CA GLN A 130 8.54 -19.07 -31.43
C GLN A 130 8.33 -17.87 -32.37
N ARG A 131 7.07 -17.46 -32.59
CA ARG A 131 6.72 -16.32 -33.46
C ARG A 131 7.15 -14.97 -32.90
N ILE A 132 7.12 -14.79 -31.59
CA ILE A 132 7.48 -13.53 -30.91
C ILE A 132 8.81 -13.59 -30.16
N SER A 133 9.62 -14.64 -30.38
CA SER A 133 10.89 -14.88 -29.68
C SER A 133 10.75 -14.81 -28.15
N TYR A 134 9.60 -15.23 -27.61
CA TYR A 134 9.33 -15.20 -26.18
C TYR A 134 9.99 -16.38 -25.49
N ARG A 135 10.98 -16.10 -24.64
CA ARG A 135 11.74 -17.12 -23.90
C ARG A 135 11.17 -17.25 -22.49
N VAL A 136 10.42 -18.33 -22.24
CA VAL A 136 9.87 -18.63 -20.92
C VAL A 136 10.98 -19.21 -20.03
N GLN A 137 11.35 -18.50 -18.97
CA GLN A 137 12.14 -19.08 -17.88
C GLN A 137 11.20 -19.78 -16.91
N LYS A 138 11.26 -21.10 -16.85
CA LYS A 138 10.55 -21.86 -15.81
C LYS A 138 11.33 -21.72 -14.51
N LEU A 139 10.78 -20.96 -13.58
CA LEU A 139 11.22 -21.00 -12.19
C LEU A 139 10.79 -22.35 -11.61
N SER A 140 11.76 -23.20 -11.32
CA SER A 140 11.49 -24.47 -10.64
C SER A 140 11.26 -24.17 -9.16
N HIS A 141 10.00 -24.19 -8.72
CA HIS A 141 9.70 -24.26 -7.30
C HIS A 141 9.78 -25.73 -6.88
N GLU A 142 10.78 -26.08 -6.09
CA GLU A 142 10.87 -27.40 -5.47
C GLU A 142 9.80 -27.49 -4.37
N THR A 143 8.62 -28.02 -4.72
CA THR A 143 7.61 -28.38 -3.74
C THR A 143 8.03 -29.69 -3.10
N ARG A 144 8.67 -29.62 -1.93
CA ARG A 144 9.00 -30.81 -1.13
C ARG A 144 7.69 -31.44 -0.69
N ARG A 145 7.21 -32.44 -1.44
CA ARG A 145 6.13 -33.32 -0.99
C ARG A 145 6.62 -34.01 0.29
N TYR A 146 5.99 -33.73 1.41
CA TYR A 146 6.03 -34.64 2.54
C TYR A 146 5.36 -35.95 2.09
N ARG A 147 6.19 -36.94 1.79
CA ARG A 147 5.79 -38.35 1.80
C ARG A 147 6.30 -38.96 3.09
N ASP A 148 5.42 -39.78 3.65
CA ASP A 148 5.70 -40.88 4.56
C ASP A 148 5.71 -40.54 6.06
N ALA A 149 4.56 -40.82 6.68
CA ALA A 149 4.52 -41.47 7.98
C ALA A 149 3.44 -42.56 7.90
N SER A 150 3.83 -43.72 7.37
CA SER A 150 3.18 -44.99 7.70
C SER A 150 3.52 -45.35 9.15
N CYS A 151 2.46 -45.66 9.92
CA CYS A 151 2.31 -46.55 11.08
C CYS A 151 3.50 -46.85 12.01
N PRO A 152 3.19 -47.09 13.30
CA PRO A 152 2.93 -48.48 13.70
C PRO A 152 1.45 -48.79 13.93
#